data_AF-A0AAD9LNX7-F1
#
_entry.id   AF-A0AAD9LNX7-F1
#
_cell.length_a   1.000
_cell.length_b   1.000
_cell.length_c   1.000
_cell.angle_alpha   90.00
_cell.angle_beta   90.00
_cell.angle_gamma   90.00
#
_symmetry.space_group_name_H-M   'P 1'
#
loop_
_entity.id
_entity.type
_entity.pdbx_description
1 polymer ?
#
loop_
_entity_poly.entity_id
_entity_poly.type
_entity_poly.pdbx_seq_one_letter_code
_entity_poly.pdbx_strand_id
1 'polypeptide(L)'
;MDQAFLALRVGDTSLSKKALVERENTLRTINSAPVSAEFETDAPSYPGLGGQEAKPVDELLDVWRSPLLTLLYFVPNTLWVSITNETNRYCLQQVDKRAEKMAARQRGRHCETVAQIVRRLRATQAYGAHEILHVAGLLVARMMCPQRRRFAAHWTLVEDGAIPAGLFGRYMTRDRCQNILRDLHFVDNTVEHGRDKLWKLRPVADKIQERFLSGWTLPAVFSFDEGVLSATSRLSPTRMFMSDKPHRFGSKLFML
;
A
#
# COMPACT_ATOMS: atom_id res chain seq x y z
N MET A 1 26.22 7.49 -3.80
CA MET A 1 25.33 6.46 -4.37
C MET A 1 26.18 5.23 -4.56
N ASP A 2 26.03 4.25 -3.68
CA ASP A 2 26.93 3.09 -3.62
C ASP A 2 26.78 2.20 -4.85
N GLN A 3 27.92 1.85 -5.45
CA GLN A 3 28.01 0.93 -6.58
C GLN A 3 27.42 -0.46 -6.27
N ALA A 4 27.29 -0.82 -4.99
CA ALA A 4 26.63 -2.06 -4.54
C ALA A 4 25.13 -2.11 -4.91
N PHE A 5 24.45 -0.97 -5.02
CA PHE A 5 23.02 -0.93 -5.36
C PHE A 5 22.75 -1.14 -6.86
N LEU A 6 23.76 -0.95 -7.71
CA LEU A 6 23.64 -1.11 -9.16
C LEU A 6 23.84 -2.57 -9.62
N ALA A 7 24.42 -3.44 -8.79
CA ALA A 7 24.62 -4.85 -9.10
C ALA A 7 23.32 -5.69 -9.07
N LEU A 8 22.21 -5.13 -8.56
CA LEU A 8 20.90 -5.77 -8.49
C LEU A 8 20.03 -5.61 -9.75
N ARG A 9 20.58 -5.09 -10.86
CA ARG A 9 19.88 -5.05 -12.15
C ARG A 9 20.13 -6.33 -12.96
N VAL A 10 19.08 -7.14 -13.03
CA VAL A 10 18.58 -7.89 -14.20
C VAL A 10 19.62 -8.30 -15.25
N GLY A 11 19.83 -9.62 -15.35
CA GLY A 11 20.12 -10.28 -16.61
C GLY A 11 21.58 -10.58 -16.88
N ASP A 12 22.15 -11.55 -16.17
CA ASP A 12 23.10 -12.46 -16.80
C ASP A 12 22.95 -13.88 -16.24
N THR A 13 22.60 -14.81 -17.11
CA THR A 13 22.00 -16.12 -16.83
C THR A 13 23.02 -17.23 -16.53
N SER A 14 24.18 -16.89 -15.97
CA SER A 14 25.08 -17.91 -15.41
C SER A 14 25.90 -17.34 -14.25
N LEU A 15 25.58 -17.75 -13.03
CA LEU A 15 26.36 -17.36 -11.85
C LEU A 15 27.72 -18.07 -11.91
N SER A 16 28.72 -17.35 -12.42
CA SER A 16 30.12 -17.73 -12.30
C SER A 16 30.49 -17.86 -10.83
N LYS A 17 31.35 -18.83 -10.47
CA LYS A 17 31.90 -18.98 -9.11
C LYS A 17 32.46 -17.67 -8.55
N LYS A 18 32.93 -16.76 -9.42
CA LYS A 18 33.39 -15.42 -9.02
C LYS A 18 32.28 -14.53 -8.45
N ALA A 19 31.08 -14.55 -9.02
CA ALA A 19 29.95 -13.74 -8.57
C ALA A 19 29.45 -14.17 -7.18
N LEU A 20 29.51 -15.47 -6.87
CA LEU A 20 29.19 -16.00 -5.54
C LEU A 20 30.20 -15.54 -4.48
N VAL A 21 31.49 -15.59 -4.79
CA VAL A 21 32.57 -15.13 -3.89
C VAL A 21 32.51 -13.62 -3.68
N GLU A 22 32.22 -12.85 -4.74
CA GLU A 22 32.08 -11.40 -4.66
C GLU A 22 30.88 -10.99 -3.80
N ARG A 23 29.75 -11.70 -3.92
CA ARG A 23 28.58 -11.51 -3.05
C ARG A 23 28.87 -11.85 -1.59
N GLU A 24 29.55 -12.96 -1.32
CA GLU A 24 29.93 -13.35 0.04
C GLU A 24 30.85 -12.31 0.69
N ASN A 25 31.84 -11.83 -0.04
CA ASN A 25 32.72 -10.75 0.42
C ASN A 25 31.96 -9.44 0.64
N THR A 26 30.98 -9.13 -0.22
CA THR A 26 30.14 -7.93 -0.07
C THR A 26 29.26 -8.02 1.19
N LEU A 27 28.70 -9.19 1.49
CA LEU A 27 27.93 -9.43 2.72
C LEU A 27 28.81 -9.32 3.97
N ARG A 28 30.06 -9.79 3.92
CA ARG A 28 31.03 -9.64 5.02
C ARG A 28 31.45 -8.19 5.28
N THR A 29 31.41 -7.32 4.27
CA THR A 29 31.75 -5.89 4.42
C THR A 29 30.60 -5.02 4.93
N ILE A 30 29.38 -5.55 5.04
CA ILE A 30 28.26 -4.82 5.66
C ILE A 30 28.44 -4.90 7.17
N ASN A 31 28.78 -3.77 7.80
CA ASN A 31 28.95 -3.63 9.26
C ASN A 31 27.61 -3.82 10.00
N SER A 32 27.18 -5.06 10.14
CA SER A 32 26.24 -5.49 11.16
C SER A 32 26.99 -5.73 12.48
N ALA A 33 26.26 -5.71 13.61
CA ALA A 33 26.77 -6.02 14.94
C ALA A 33 27.72 -7.25 14.93
N PRO A 34 28.70 -7.35 15.84
CA PRO A 34 29.68 -8.42 15.83
C PRO A 34 28.98 -9.77 15.68
N VAL A 35 29.33 -10.48 14.61
CA VAL A 35 28.83 -11.82 14.30
C VAL A 35 29.10 -12.68 15.53
N SER A 36 28.04 -13.20 16.16
CA SER A 36 28.16 -14.25 17.17
C SER A 36 28.60 -15.52 16.44
N ALA A 37 29.90 -15.59 16.12
CA ALA A 37 30.52 -16.65 15.32
C ALA A 37 30.68 -17.99 16.07
N GLU A 38 29.91 -18.22 17.13
CA GLU A 38 29.96 -19.48 17.89
C GLU A 38 29.32 -20.66 17.15
N PHE A 39 28.71 -20.43 15.97
CA PHE A 39 28.02 -21.47 15.19
C PHE A 39 28.45 -21.60 13.73
N GLU A 40 29.47 -20.88 13.27
CA GLU A 40 30.00 -21.06 11.91
C GLU A 40 30.86 -22.33 11.87
N THR A 41 30.29 -23.41 11.33
CA THR A 41 31.01 -24.64 10.99
C THR A 41 31.26 -24.66 9.48
N ASP A 42 32.38 -25.23 9.04
CA ASP A 42 32.75 -25.37 7.60
C ASP A 42 31.77 -26.27 6.79
N ALA A 43 30.71 -26.77 7.42
CA ALA A 43 29.62 -27.47 6.76
C ALA A 43 28.57 -26.46 6.31
N PRO A 44 28.09 -26.49 5.05
CA PRO A 44 26.95 -25.68 4.66
C PRO A 44 25.78 -26.02 5.59
N SER A 45 25.30 -25.04 6.35
CA SER A 45 24.32 -25.24 7.43
C SER A 45 23.03 -25.92 6.95
N TYR A 46 22.79 -25.94 5.62
CA TYR A 46 21.65 -26.56 4.97
C TYR A 46 22.05 -27.23 3.65
N PRO A 47 22.52 -28.49 3.66
CA PRO A 47 22.82 -29.23 2.43
C PRO A 47 21.53 -29.45 1.62
N GLY A 48 21.42 -28.79 0.46
CA GLY A 48 20.22 -28.84 -0.40
C GLY A 48 19.55 -27.48 -0.64
N LEU A 49 19.84 -26.47 0.20
CA LEU A 49 19.59 -25.06 -0.13
C LEU A 49 20.68 -24.61 -1.14
N GLY A 50 20.60 -25.08 -2.38
CA GLY A 50 21.50 -24.62 -3.45
C GLY A 50 21.28 -23.14 -3.75
N GLY A 51 22.26 -22.40 -4.31
CA GLY A 51 22.20 -20.94 -4.54
C GLY A 51 21.17 -20.43 -5.57
N GLN A 52 19.96 -21.00 -5.61
CA GLN A 52 18.89 -20.57 -6.51
C GLN A 52 18.35 -19.21 -6.06
N GLU A 53 18.42 -18.24 -6.96
CA GLU A 53 17.85 -16.90 -6.77
C GLU A 53 16.34 -16.92 -7.05
N ALA A 54 15.62 -15.99 -6.41
CA ALA A 54 14.21 -15.76 -6.69
C ALA A 54 14.07 -15.29 -8.15
N LYS A 55 13.18 -15.93 -8.90
CA LYS A 55 12.89 -15.58 -10.29
C LYS A 55 11.42 -15.21 -10.41
N PRO A 56 11.09 -14.16 -11.19
CA PRO A 56 9.71 -13.88 -11.51
C PRO A 56 9.16 -15.03 -12.37
N VAL A 57 7.89 -15.35 -12.20
CA VAL A 57 7.19 -16.31 -13.07
C VAL A 57 6.96 -15.71 -14.46
N ASP A 58 6.74 -16.57 -15.47
CA ASP A 58 6.57 -16.15 -16.86
C ASP A 58 5.44 -15.13 -17.04
N GLU A 59 4.31 -15.30 -16.34
CA GLU A 59 3.19 -14.34 -16.38
C GLU A 59 3.58 -12.93 -15.92
N LEU A 60 4.46 -12.83 -14.92
CA LEU A 60 4.97 -11.54 -14.43
C LEU A 60 5.98 -10.96 -15.43
N LEU A 61 6.78 -11.81 -16.09
CA LEU A 61 7.68 -11.42 -17.16
C LEU A 61 6.94 -10.92 -18.42
N ASP A 62 5.72 -11.40 -18.67
CA ASP A 62 4.95 -10.90 -19.82
C ASP A 62 4.52 -9.43 -19.62
N VAL A 63 4.39 -8.97 -18.38
CA VAL A 63 3.86 -7.64 -18.05
C VAL A 63 4.90 -6.65 -17.51
N TRP A 64 6.14 -7.09 -17.22
CA TRP A 64 7.14 -6.30 -16.47
C TRP A 64 7.49 -4.96 -17.13
N ARG A 65 7.39 -4.87 -18.46
CA ARG A 65 7.71 -3.64 -19.22
C ARG A 65 6.67 -2.54 -19.05
N SER A 66 5.47 -2.86 -18.53
CA SER A 66 4.42 -1.89 -18.25
C SER A 66 4.23 -1.75 -16.74
N PRO A 67 4.60 -0.60 -16.14
CA PRO A 67 4.39 -0.36 -14.71
C PRO A 67 2.92 -0.52 -14.29
N LEU A 68 1.98 -0.14 -15.15
CA LEU A 68 0.56 -0.29 -14.89
C LEU A 68 0.11 -1.75 -14.91
N LEU A 69 0.54 -2.54 -15.91
CA LEU A 69 0.18 -3.96 -15.96
C LEU A 69 0.87 -4.74 -14.83
N THR A 70 2.09 -4.37 -14.47
CA THR A 70 2.80 -4.91 -13.30
C THR A 70 2.06 -4.60 -12.00
N LEU A 71 1.57 -3.36 -11.82
CA LEU A 71 0.72 -3.01 -10.68
C LEU A 71 -0.56 -3.86 -10.64
N LEU A 72 -1.23 -4.02 -11.78
CA LEU A 72 -2.45 -4.82 -11.88
C LEU A 72 -2.19 -6.33 -11.76
N TYR A 73 -0.95 -6.80 -11.96
CA TYR A 73 -0.57 -8.16 -11.62
C TYR A 73 -0.63 -8.39 -10.11
N PHE A 74 -0.08 -7.48 -9.30
CA PHE A 74 -0.08 -7.61 -7.84
C PHE A 74 -1.40 -7.17 -7.19
N VAL A 75 -2.10 -6.22 -7.81
CA VAL A 75 -3.37 -5.68 -7.33
C VAL A 75 -4.41 -5.81 -8.46
N PRO A 76 -5.01 -7.00 -8.63
CA PRO A 76 -5.82 -7.33 -9.80
C PRO A 76 -7.10 -6.50 -9.90
N ASN A 77 -7.62 -6.37 -11.13
CA ASN A 77 -8.88 -5.67 -11.41
C ASN A 77 -10.04 -6.13 -10.52
N THR A 78 -10.10 -7.43 -10.24
CA THR A 78 -11.12 -8.02 -9.35
C THR A 78 -11.04 -7.47 -7.93
N LEU A 79 -9.84 -7.18 -7.42
CA LEU A 79 -9.65 -6.57 -6.12
C LEU A 79 -10.18 -5.13 -6.11
N TRP A 80 -9.88 -4.33 -7.14
CA TRP A 80 -10.41 -2.97 -7.26
C TRP A 80 -11.95 -2.93 -7.32
N VAL A 81 -12.56 -3.87 -8.04
CA VAL A 81 -14.02 -4.03 -8.07
C VAL A 81 -14.57 -4.38 -6.68
N SER A 82 -13.93 -5.32 -5.97
CA SER A 82 -14.32 -5.67 -4.60
C SER A 82 -14.24 -4.48 -3.64
N ILE A 83 -13.11 -3.76 -3.64
CA ILE A 83 -12.92 -2.53 -2.86
C ILE A 83 -14.00 -1.49 -3.18
N THR A 84 -14.37 -1.37 -4.45
CA THR A 84 -15.42 -0.43 -4.89
C THR A 84 -16.79 -0.80 -4.35
N ASN A 85 -17.13 -2.10 -4.36
CA ASN A 85 -18.38 -2.59 -3.81
C ASN A 85 -18.47 -2.32 -2.31
N GLU A 86 -17.41 -2.62 -1.56
CA GLU A 86 -17.36 -2.38 -0.11
C GLU A 86 -17.36 -0.88 0.25
N THR A 87 -16.67 -0.06 -0.54
CA THR A 87 -16.67 1.41 -0.40
C THR A 87 -18.08 1.98 -0.63
N ASN A 88 -18.78 1.54 -1.68
CA ASN A 88 -20.14 1.97 -1.96
C ASN A 88 -21.13 1.49 -0.88
N ARG A 89 -20.98 0.23 -0.42
CA ARG A 89 -21.77 -0.33 0.68
C ARG A 89 -21.59 0.52 1.94
N TYR A 90 -20.35 0.80 2.32
CA TYR A 90 -20.06 1.62 3.49
C TYR A 90 -20.63 3.03 3.35
N CYS A 91 -20.50 3.66 2.18
CA CYS A 91 -21.07 4.97 1.90
C CYS A 91 -22.57 5.00 2.21
N LEU A 92 -23.32 3.99 1.74
CA LEU A 92 -24.76 3.85 2.00
C LEU A 92 -25.07 3.61 3.48
N GLN A 93 -24.28 2.76 4.16
CA GLN A 93 -24.43 2.49 5.61
C GLN A 93 -24.23 3.75 6.47
N GLN A 94 -23.44 4.72 6.00
CA GLN A 94 -23.17 5.96 6.74
C GLN A 94 -24.15 7.11 6.44
N VAL A 95 -25.07 6.95 5.48
CA VAL A 95 -25.93 8.06 5.02
C VAL A 95 -26.72 8.68 6.15
N ASP A 96 -27.41 7.87 6.96
CA ASP A 96 -28.34 8.38 7.97
C ASP A 96 -27.57 9.14 9.08
N LYS A 97 -26.50 8.52 9.61
CA LYS A 97 -25.59 9.16 10.58
C LYS A 97 -24.95 10.45 10.03
N ARG A 98 -24.66 10.49 8.73
CA ARG A 98 -24.08 11.67 8.07
C ARG A 98 -25.14 12.77 7.92
N ALA A 99 -26.36 12.41 7.54
CA ALA A 99 -27.46 13.35 7.39
C ALA A 99 -27.81 14.03 8.72
N GLU A 100 -27.85 13.28 9.83
CA GLU A 100 -28.03 13.85 11.17
C GLU A 100 -26.93 14.85 11.52
N LYS A 101 -25.66 14.49 11.31
CA LYS A 101 -24.52 15.37 11.56
C LYS A 101 -24.54 16.62 10.68
N MET A 102 -24.98 16.49 9.43
CA MET A 102 -25.13 17.62 8.52
C MET A 102 -26.25 18.54 8.98
N ALA A 103 -27.43 18.00 9.31
CA ALA A 103 -28.57 18.75 9.85
C ALA A 103 -28.21 19.52 11.12
N ALA A 104 -27.54 18.87 12.07
CA ALA A 104 -27.12 19.50 13.33
C ALA A 104 -26.11 20.66 13.13
N ARG A 105 -25.39 20.69 12.00
CA ARG A 105 -24.41 21.74 11.69
C ARG A 105 -24.99 22.90 10.87
N GLN A 106 -26.22 22.78 10.36
CA GLN A 106 -26.83 23.85 9.57
C GLN A 106 -27.07 25.08 10.43
N ARG A 107 -26.76 26.26 9.86
CA ARG A 107 -26.98 27.57 10.46
C ARG A 107 -27.58 28.48 9.38
N GLY A 108 -28.65 29.19 9.69
CA GLY A 108 -29.29 30.14 8.76
C GLY A 108 -30.78 29.92 8.58
N ARG A 109 -31.39 30.69 7.66
CA ARG A 109 -32.83 30.67 7.37
C ARG A 109 -33.27 29.51 6.46
N HIS A 110 -32.35 28.91 5.71
CA HIS A 110 -32.66 27.78 4.83
C HIS A 110 -31.97 26.53 5.36
N CYS A 111 -32.75 25.66 5.98
CA CYS A 111 -32.27 24.40 6.54
C CYS A 111 -32.94 23.22 5.85
N GLU A 112 -32.14 22.31 5.30
CA GLU A 112 -32.61 21.01 4.81
C GLU A 112 -33.00 20.14 6.01
N THR A 113 -34.14 19.45 5.93
CA THR A 113 -34.50 18.40 6.88
C THR A 113 -33.57 17.19 6.73
N VAL A 114 -33.43 16.36 7.77
CA VAL A 114 -32.64 15.12 7.69
C VAL A 114 -33.10 14.26 6.51
N ALA A 115 -34.41 14.15 6.26
CA ALA A 115 -34.95 13.40 5.13
C ALA A 115 -34.52 13.96 3.77
N GLN A 116 -34.48 15.29 3.61
CA GLN A 116 -33.99 15.93 2.39
C GLN A 116 -32.49 15.65 2.17
N ILE A 117 -31.69 15.74 3.23
CA ILE A 117 -30.25 15.42 3.16
C ILE A 117 -30.03 13.94 2.81
N VAL A 118 -30.75 13.03 3.46
CA VAL A 118 -30.70 11.59 3.16
C VAL A 118 -31.02 11.34 1.68
N ARG A 119 -32.11 11.93 1.18
CA ARG A 119 -32.49 11.80 -0.24
C ARG A 119 -31.39 12.29 -1.17
N ARG A 120 -30.79 13.44 -0.88
CA ARG A 120 -29.68 14.00 -1.68
C ARG A 120 -28.42 13.13 -1.62
N LEU A 121 -28.08 12.60 -0.45
CA LEU A 121 -26.93 11.70 -0.29
C LEU A 121 -27.13 10.37 -1.01
N ARG A 122 -28.34 9.78 -0.94
CA ARG A 122 -28.67 8.54 -1.67
C ARG A 122 -28.74 8.73 -3.19
N ALA A 123 -29.08 9.94 -3.65
CA ALA A 123 -29.06 10.29 -5.07
C ALA A 123 -27.66 10.53 -5.63
N THR A 124 -26.62 10.56 -4.78
CA THR A 124 -25.23 10.72 -5.24
C THR A 124 -24.81 9.48 -6.01
N GLN A 125 -24.20 9.68 -7.19
CA GLN A 125 -23.71 8.59 -8.03
C GLN A 125 -22.70 7.71 -7.26
N ALA A 126 -22.89 6.40 -7.34
CA ALA A 126 -21.95 5.41 -6.81
C ALA A 126 -20.55 5.59 -7.41
N TYR A 127 -19.52 5.15 -6.67
CA TYR A 127 -18.14 5.18 -7.13
C TYR A 127 -17.89 4.06 -8.14
N GLY A 128 -17.14 4.37 -9.20
CA GLY A 128 -16.59 3.38 -10.14
C GLY A 128 -15.20 2.88 -9.72
N ALA A 129 -14.84 1.66 -10.14
CA ALA A 129 -13.51 1.09 -9.83
C ALA A 129 -12.36 1.91 -10.43
N HIS A 130 -12.57 2.49 -11.61
CA HIS A 130 -11.62 3.42 -12.23
C HIS A 130 -11.42 4.70 -11.39
N GLU A 131 -12.44 5.16 -10.66
CA GLU A 131 -12.31 6.32 -9.78
C GLU A 131 -11.45 5.98 -8.56
N ILE A 132 -11.64 4.81 -7.96
CA ILE A 132 -10.76 4.36 -6.87
C ILE A 132 -9.32 4.20 -7.36
N LEU A 133 -9.12 3.66 -8.56
CA LEU A 133 -7.80 3.56 -9.19
C LEU A 133 -7.19 4.95 -9.46
N HIS A 134 -7.98 5.93 -9.91
CA HIS A 134 -7.52 7.31 -10.03
C HIS A 134 -7.08 7.88 -8.68
N VAL A 135 -7.85 7.68 -7.59
CA VAL A 135 -7.43 8.13 -6.26
C VAL A 135 -6.11 7.47 -5.84
N ALA A 136 -5.95 6.17 -6.07
CA ALA A 136 -4.67 5.49 -5.82
C ALA A 136 -3.52 6.10 -6.65
N GLY A 137 -3.75 6.37 -7.93
CA GLY A 137 -2.79 7.06 -8.79
C GLY A 137 -2.43 8.46 -8.30
N LEU A 138 -3.39 9.24 -7.81
CA LEU A 138 -3.15 10.57 -7.22
C LEU A 138 -2.32 10.48 -5.93
N LEU A 139 -2.51 9.43 -5.11
CA LEU A 139 -1.69 9.17 -3.93
C LEU A 139 -0.26 8.79 -4.32
N VAL A 140 -0.07 7.96 -5.36
CA VAL A 140 1.26 7.63 -5.90
C VAL A 140 1.96 8.87 -6.45
N ALA A 141 1.26 9.70 -7.23
CA ALA A 141 1.81 10.97 -7.72
C ALA A 141 2.23 11.89 -6.57
N ARG A 142 1.44 11.94 -5.49
CA ARG A 142 1.79 12.67 -4.25
C ARG A 142 3.04 12.12 -3.57
N MET A 143 3.22 10.80 -3.56
CA MET A 143 4.41 10.16 -2.98
C MET A 143 5.67 10.47 -3.79
N MET A 144 5.56 10.49 -5.12
CA MET A 144 6.69 10.82 -6.03
C MET A 144 7.05 12.31 -6.01
N CYS A 145 6.06 13.19 -5.87
CA CYS A 145 6.24 14.64 -5.80
C CYS A 145 5.70 15.20 -4.47
N PRO A 146 6.41 14.98 -3.35
CA PRO A 146 5.94 15.41 -2.04
C PRO A 146 5.95 16.94 -1.95
N GLN A 147 4.80 17.54 -1.65
CA GLN A 147 4.72 18.98 -1.33
C GLN A 147 4.57 19.18 0.18
N ARG A 148 5.05 20.30 0.71
CA ARG A 148 4.84 20.63 2.14
C ARG A 148 3.40 21.01 2.48
N ARG A 149 2.59 21.37 1.47
CA ARG A 149 1.18 21.75 1.62
C ARG A 149 0.29 20.51 1.78
N ARG A 150 -0.97 20.75 2.20
CA ARG A 150 -2.02 19.72 2.31
C ARG A 150 -2.26 19.04 0.97
N PHE A 151 -2.72 17.78 0.98
CA PHE A 151 -3.02 17.01 -0.24
C PHE A 151 -3.99 17.75 -1.19
N ALA A 152 -4.98 18.48 -0.65
CA ALA A 152 -5.90 19.29 -1.45
C ALA A 152 -5.22 20.42 -2.26
N ALA A 153 -3.98 20.80 -1.93
CA ALA A 153 -3.24 21.82 -2.66
C ALA A 153 -2.93 21.41 -4.10
N HIS A 154 -2.92 20.11 -4.44
CA HIS A 154 -2.72 19.67 -5.82
C HIS A 154 -3.86 20.06 -6.78
N TRP A 155 -4.99 20.53 -6.25
CA TRP A 155 -6.11 21.07 -7.03
C TRP A 155 -6.06 22.60 -7.17
N THR A 156 -5.07 23.28 -6.59
CA THR A 156 -5.00 24.74 -6.73
C THR A 156 -4.65 25.11 -8.16
N LEU A 157 -5.36 26.12 -8.68
CA LEU A 157 -5.09 26.74 -9.98
C LEU A 157 -3.99 27.80 -9.91
N VAL A 158 -3.44 28.05 -8.72
CA VAL A 158 -2.30 28.95 -8.51
C VAL A 158 -1.03 28.16 -8.75
N GLU A 159 -0.18 28.67 -9.65
CA GLU A 159 1.15 28.14 -9.91
C GLU A 159 2.07 28.41 -8.70
N ASP A 160 2.86 27.41 -8.31
CA ASP A 160 3.85 27.52 -7.23
C ASP A 160 5.18 26.93 -7.73
N GLY A 161 6.08 27.80 -8.19
CA GLY A 161 7.36 27.42 -8.76
C GLY A 161 7.21 26.52 -9.99
N ALA A 162 7.90 25.37 -10.00
CA ALA A 162 7.90 24.44 -11.12
C ALA A 162 6.71 23.46 -11.15
N ILE A 163 5.74 23.58 -10.23
CA ILE A 163 4.60 22.66 -10.16
C ILE A 163 3.44 23.25 -10.99
N PRO A 164 3.04 22.61 -12.11
CA PRO A 164 1.94 23.09 -12.91
C PRO A 164 0.62 23.02 -12.14
N ALA A 165 -0.15 24.10 -12.23
CA ALA A 165 -1.39 24.25 -11.49
C ALA A 165 -2.49 23.30 -12.00
N GLY A 166 -3.35 22.84 -11.09
CA GLY A 166 -4.57 22.10 -11.42
C GLY A 166 -4.39 20.70 -12.04
N LEU A 167 -3.20 20.08 -11.97
CA LEU A 167 -2.94 18.78 -12.60
C LEU A 167 -3.91 17.69 -12.12
N PHE A 168 -4.19 17.63 -10.81
CA PHE A 168 -5.10 16.62 -10.26
C PHE A 168 -6.56 16.85 -10.70
N GLY A 169 -6.94 18.11 -10.92
CA GLY A 169 -8.26 18.49 -11.41
C GLY A 169 -8.58 17.94 -12.80
N ARG A 170 -7.56 17.58 -13.60
CA ARG A 170 -7.74 16.94 -14.91
C ARG A 170 -8.23 15.50 -14.82
N TYR A 171 -7.96 14.81 -13.71
CA TYR A 171 -8.31 13.41 -13.51
C TYR A 171 -9.55 13.22 -12.63
N MET A 172 -9.70 14.05 -11.60
CA MET A 172 -10.82 13.96 -10.67
C MET A 172 -11.03 15.30 -9.94
N THR A 173 -12.27 15.65 -9.62
CA THR A 173 -12.53 16.82 -8.77
C THR A 173 -12.07 16.58 -7.33
N ARG A 174 -11.66 17.65 -6.65
CA ARG A 174 -11.21 17.60 -5.25
C ARG A 174 -12.26 16.95 -4.35
N ASP A 175 -13.52 17.37 -4.51
CA ASP A 175 -14.60 16.93 -3.63
C ASP A 175 -14.96 15.46 -3.89
N ARG A 176 -14.91 14.98 -5.15
CA ARG A 176 -15.08 13.55 -5.47
C ARG A 176 -13.96 12.70 -4.86
N CYS A 177 -12.70 13.15 -4.96
CA CYS A 177 -11.57 12.48 -4.34
C CYS A 177 -11.70 12.41 -2.81
N GLN A 178 -12.08 13.52 -2.16
CA GLN A 178 -12.30 13.55 -0.71
C GLN A 178 -13.46 12.66 -0.28
N ASN A 179 -14.53 12.59 -1.07
CA ASN A 179 -15.65 11.69 -0.82
C ASN A 179 -15.20 10.22 -0.87
N ILE A 180 -14.43 9.82 -1.90
CA ILE A 180 -13.86 8.47 -2.00
C ILE A 180 -12.92 8.19 -0.83
N LEU A 181 -11.97 9.08 -0.51
CA LEU A 181 -11.03 8.88 0.60
C LEU A 181 -11.73 8.74 1.97
N ARG A 182 -12.84 9.47 2.18
CA ARG A 182 -13.64 9.36 3.40
C ARG A 182 -14.37 8.01 3.48
N ASP A 183 -14.85 7.51 2.35
CA ASP A 183 -15.74 6.36 2.29
C ASP A 183 -14.99 5.05 2.00
N LEU A 184 -13.69 5.10 1.61
CA LEU A 184 -12.86 3.96 1.23
C LEU A 184 -12.90 2.84 2.27
N HIS A 185 -13.46 1.69 1.89
CA HIS A 185 -13.61 0.52 2.73
C HIS A 185 -13.31 -0.75 1.95
N PHE A 186 -12.90 -1.80 2.68
CA PHE A 186 -12.46 -3.07 2.10
C PHE A 186 -13.28 -4.27 2.59
N VAL A 187 -14.20 -4.08 3.55
CA VAL A 187 -15.00 -5.14 4.18
C VAL A 187 -16.37 -4.60 4.56
N ASP A 188 -17.36 -5.50 4.59
CA ASP A 188 -18.65 -5.22 5.20
C ASP A 188 -18.55 -5.20 6.73
N ASN A 189 -18.82 -4.04 7.32
CA ASN A 189 -18.78 -3.88 8.78
C ASN A 189 -19.92 -4.61 9.53
N THR A 190 -20.89 -5.18 8.82
CA THR A 190 -22.00 -5.93 9.42
C THR A 190 -21.66 -7.39 9.70
N VAL A 191 -20.57 -7.89 9.13
CA VAL A 191 -20.14 -9.27 9.28
C VAL A 191 -19.32 -9.45 10.57
N GLU A 192 -19.60 -10.53 11.28
CA GLU A 192 -18.82 -10.90 12.46
C GLU A 192 -17.39 -11.30 12.07
N HIS A 193 -16.41 -10.75 12.79
CA HIS A 193 -14.98 -10.86 12.49
C HIS A 193 -14.19 -11.47 13.67
N GLY A 194 -14.91 -11.97 14.68
CA GLY A 194 -14.35 -12.63 15.85
C GLY A 194 -13.27 -11.78 16.53
N ARG A 195 -12.06 -12.36 16.65
CA ARG A 195 -10.90 -11.73 17.30
C ARG A 195 -9.85 -11.21 16.33
N ASP A 196 -10.13 -11.21 15.03
CA ASP A 196 -9.17 -10.74 14.04
C ASP A 196 -8.98 -9.22 14.17
N LYS A 197 -7.79 -8.77 14.57
CA LYS A 197 -7.46 -7.34 14.70
C LYS A 197 -7.24 -6.64 13.36
N LEU A 198 -6.94 -7.38 12.29
CA LEU A 198 -6.66 -6.87 10.94
C LEU A 198 -7.82 -7.09 9.97
N TRP A 199 -8.98 -7.54 10.46
CA TRP A 199 -10.13 -7.92 9.64
C TRP A 199 -10.47 -6.87 8.56
N LYS A 200 -10.41 -5.58 8.87
CA LYS A 200 -10.68 -4.47 7.94
C LYS A 200 -9.74 -4.39 6.74
N LEU A 201 -8.54 -4.93 6.85
CA LEU A 201 -7.53 -4.95 5.79
C LEU A 201 -7.37 -6.35 5.18
N ARG A 202 -7.95 -7.37 5.81
CA ARG A 202 -7.76 -8.79 5.51
C ARG A 202 -7.95 -9.12 4.02
N PRO A 203 -9.05 -8.71 3.34
CA PRO A 203 -9.23 -9.09 1.94
C PRO A 203 -8.18 -8.51 0.99
N VAL A 204 -7.67 -7.32 1.31
CA VAL A 204 -6.62 -6.66 0.51
C VAL A 204 -5.26 -7.26 0.83
N ALA A 205 -4.96 -7.44 2.12
CA ALA A 205 -3.69 -8.01 2.58
C ALA A 205 -3.50 -9.44 2.04
N ASP A 206 -4.50 -10.30 2.19
CA ASP A 206 -4.45 -11.69 1.76
C ASP A 206 -4.28 -11.78 0.24
N LYS A 207 -5.04 -10.97 -0.52
CA LYS A 207 -4.92 -10.97 -1.98
C LYS A 207 -3.55 -10.47 -2.44
N ILE A 208 -3.00 -9.42 -1.82
CA ILE A 208 -1.67 -8.94 -2.16
C ILE A 208 -0.62 -10.00 -1.82
N GLN A 209 -0.67 -10.60 -0.63
CA GLN A 209 0.25 -11.67 -0.22
C GLN A 209 0.20 -12.85 -1.18
N GLU A 210 -1.00 -13.31 -1.55
CA GLU A 210 -1.20 -14.36 -2.54
C GLU A 210 -0.51 -14.03 -3.87
N ARG A 211 -0.67 -12.80 -4.39
CA ARG A 211 -0.06 -12.39 -5.67
C ARG A 211 1.45 -12.24 -5.60
N PHE A 212 1.99 -11.80 -4.47
CA PHE A 212 3.44 -11.75 -4.26
C PHE A 212 4.04 -13.16 -4.19
N LEU A 213 3.39 -14.08 -3.47
CA LEU A 213 3.82 -15.48 -3.36
C LEU A 213 3.71 -16.22 -4.70
N SER A 214 2.66 -15.95 -5.49
CA SER A 214 2.50 -16.58 -6.81
C SER A 214 3.41 -15.99 -7.88
N GLY A 215 3.88 -14.75 -7.69
CA GLY A 215 4.64 -14.00 -8.70
C GLY A 215 6.11 -14.35 -8.78
N TRP A 216 6.65 -15.03 -7.77
CA TRP A 216 8.08 -15.29 -7.63
C TRP A 216 8.34 -16.71 -7.14
N THR A 217 9.44 -17.31 -7.61
CA THR A 217 9.99 -18.52 -6.99
C THR A 217 10.67 -18.17 -5.68
N LEU A 218 10.55 -19.04 -4.68
CA LEU A 218 11.24 -18.85 -3.41
C LEU A 218 12.77 -18.98 -3.61
N PRO A 219 13.58 -18.01 -3.16
CA PRO A 219 15.03 -18.15 -3.20
C PRO A 219 15.49 -19.15 -2.15
N ALA A 220 16.66 -19.74 -2.35
CA ALA A 220 17.25 -20.60 -1.33
C ALA A 220 17.80 -19.83 -0.13
N VAL A 221 18.13 -18.55 -0.29
CA VAL A 221 18.52 -17.66 0.80
C VAL A 221 17.55 -16.48 0.82
N PHE A 222 16.87 -16.29 1.95
CA PHE A 222 15.96 -15.17 2.18
C PHE A 222 16.29 -14.50 3.51
N SER A 223 15.96 -13.22 3.62
CA SER A 223 16.12 -12.43 4.84
C SER A 223 14.78 -12.30 5.54
N PHE A 224 14.74 -12.60 6.82
CA PHE A 224 13.56 -12.34 7.64
C PHE A 224 13.83 -11.14 8.55
N ASP A 225 12.98 -10.12 8.50
CA ASP A 225 13.14 -8.93 9.33
C ASP A 225 11.78 -8.26 9.65
N GLU A 226 11.84 -7.28 10.54
CA GLU A 226 10.71 -6.57 11.10
C GLU A 226 10.61 -5.14 10.54
N GLY A 227 9.51 -4.90 9.81
CA GLY A 227 9.10 -3.58 9.34
C GLY A 227 8.15 -2.88 10.31
N VAL A 228 8.02 -1.56 10.17
CA VAL A 228 7.04 -0.77 10.92
C VAL A 228 6.22 0.09 9.97
N LEU A 229 4.91 -0.16 9.93
CA LEU A 229 3.97 0.79 9.36
C LEU A 229 3.59 1.81 10.44
N SER A 230 3.95 3.08 10.22
CA SER A 230 3.60 4.13 11.17
C SER A 230 2.08 4.21 11.37
N ALA A 231 1.65 4.16 12.62
CA ALA A 231 0.26 4.26 13.01
C ALA A 231 0.05 5.60 13.73
N THR A 232 -0.53 6.56 13.02
CA THR A 232 -0.84 7.89 13.56
C THR A 232 -2.04 7.86 14.50
N SER A 233 -2.99 6.95 14.25
CA SER A 233 -4.19 6.81 15.08
C SER A 233 -3.95 5.96 16.31
N ARG A 234 -4.35 6.47 17.48
CA ARG A 234 -4.34 5.72 18.74
C ARG A 234 -5.36 4.57 18.77
N LEU A 235 -6.35 4.61 17.87
CA LEU A 235 -7.44 3.63 17.78
C LEU A 235 -7.06 2.40 16.94
N SER A 236 -5.87 2.36 16.34
CA SER A 236 -5.42 1.19 15.59
C SER A 236 -5.17 0.01 16.56
N PRO A 237 -5.86 -1.14 16.38
CA PRO A 237 -5.75 -2.28 17.30
C PRO A 237 -4.39 -3.00 17.22
N THR A 238 -3.60 -2.74 16.17
CA THR A 238 -2.27 -3.33 15.95
C THR A 238 -1.14 -2.35 16.31
N ARG A 239 -1.45 -1.18 16.88
CA ARG A 239 -0.45 -0.19 17.26
C ARG A 239 0.38 -0.66 18.44
N MET A 240 1.69 -0.68 18.26
CA MET A 240 2.68 -1.05 19.27
C MET A 240 3.72 0.07 19.42
N PHE A 241 4.36 0.13 20.60
CA PHE A 241 5.53 0.97 20.83
C PHE A 241 6.81 0.19 20.56
N MET A 242 7.73 0.76 19.80
CA MET A 242 9.03 0.18 19.42
C MET A 242 10.09 1.25 19.61
N SER A 243 10.87 1.16 20.69
CA SER A 243 11.78 2.22 21.13
C SER A 243 12.95 2.48 20.19
N ASP A 244 13.36 1.45 19.46
CA ASP A 244 14.49 1.36 18.54
C ASP A 244 14.17 1.88 17.13
N LYS A 245 12.90 2.02 16.76
CA LYS A 245 12.48 2.38 15.40
C LYS A 245 12.29 3.90 15.25
N PRO A 246 12.63 4.51 14.09
CA PRO A 246 12.46 5.96 13.86
C PRO A 246 11.03 6.44 14.09
N HIS A 247 10.05 5.64 13.68
CA HIS A 247 8.65 5.81 14.03
C HIS A 247 8.28 4.88 15.18
N ARG A 248 8.41 5.37 16.41
CA ARG A 248 8.23 4.55 17.62
C ARG A 248 6.83 4.01 17.86
N PHE A 249 5.82 4.46 17.12
CA PHE A 249 4.46 3.96 17.23
C PHE A 249 3.95 3.51 15.87
N GLY A 250 3.60 2.24 15.76
CA GLY A 250 3.21 1.64 14.49
C GLY A 250 2.68 0.22 14.61
N SER A 251 2.19 -0.29 13.49
CA SER A 251 1.90 -1.70 13.32
C SER A 251 3.19 -2.39 12.89
N LYS A 252 3.63 -3.35 13.71
CA LYS A 252 4.80 -4.18 13.42
C LYS A 252 4.43 -5.17 12.33
N LEU A 253 5.27 -5.26 11.30
CA LEU A 253 5.15 -6.21 10.20
C LEU A 253 6.36 -7.13 10.21
N PHE A 254 6.15 -8.38 9.86
CA PHE A 254 7.23 -9.33 9.57
C PHE A 254 7.30 -9.52 8.06
N MET A 255 8.49 -9.44 7.50
CA MET A 255 8.74 -9.48 6.06
C MET A 255 9.77 -10.55 5.75
N LEU A 256 9.59 -11.19 4.60
CA LEU A 256 10.46 -12.21 4.01
C LEU A 256 11.00 -11.68 2.68
#